data_AF-A0A158P9E9-F1
#
_entry.id   AF-A0A158P9E9-F1
#
_cell.length_a   1.000
_cell.length_b   1.000
_cell.length_c   1.000
_cell.angle_alpha   90.00
_cell.angle_beta   90.00
_cell.angle_gamma   90.00
#
_symmetry.space_group_name_H-M   'P 1'
#
loop_
_entity.id
_entity.type
_entity.pdbx_description
1 polymer ?
#
loop_
_entity_poly.entity_id
_entity_poly.type
_entity_poly.pdbx_seq_one_letter_code
_entity_poly.pdbx_strand_id
1 'polypeptide(L)'
;LFITIFRKDHPPHIPTGPAGFEVFTFYPTIEEFRDFKGYIQKIEDVGAHRRSGICKVCSCQDLSRALVSTILPKRDEWQVVAPEGWTARPSKIQFDYTDDQSMTGAEFRKLAESSKHRNPRANLRGKDIELYYFENMSTRHPIYGADTEGSFYDEDVVEFNMKQLGTILDDTKNVIKGVNSVYLYFGMYGASFAWHYWFAVPPEASARFERLMRQQFPAYDRQCKAFIRHKNFIVLPSLLDLHKIPYGTMTQYPNEFIITFPHGYHMGFNLGYNIAESTNFATDRWIDFGKNAMLCMILTGQEKAALWSNQSTNFSAEKTFNQSIARLWPHCAVCQYFQPLHITTSSIDVPQRSARLAFGLCFAKDERRLPIVDLSEDVLVTCSNCCVSVHPSCYGGDSWRCFRCRGRNEIAIRGTSCHLCELRGGALVPCRAGADICAYVHTACAIFNRRTVFNDATNPSCCYTHPPPKQASIDGIFRFTANICRGNMFLQWVMITNPHVTSVICVDIVVKDL
;
A
#
# COMPACT_ATOMS: atom_id res chain seq x y z
N LEU A 1 -33.70 -1.02 -7.20
CA LEU A 1 -33.82 0.09 -6.23
C LEU A 1 -32.53 0.89 -6.28
N PHE A 2 -32.53 2.05 -6.92
CA PHE A 2 -31.42 3.00 -6.84
C PHE A 2 -31.53 3.71 -5.49
N ILE A 3 -30.69 3.32 -4.52
CA ILE A 3 -30.60 4.06 -3.25
C ILE A 3 -29.63 5.21 -3.49
N THR A 4 -30.13 6.23 -4.19
CA THR A 4 -29.57 7.59 -4.15
C THR A 4 -30.57 8.38 -3.34
N ILE A 5 -30.50 8.29 -2.01
CA ILE A 5 -31.28 9.18 -1.14
C ILE A 5 -30.56 10.53 -1.21
N PHE A 6 -30.79 11.29 -2.28
CA PHE A 6 -30.28 12.66 -2.37
C PHE A 6 -30.79 13.43 -1.15
N ARG A 7 -29.88 13.85 -0.26
CA ARG A 7 -30.17 15.02 0.57
C ARG A 7 -30.39 16.19 -0.39
N LYS A 8 -31.56 16.83 -0.35
CA LYS A 8 -31.93 17.96 -1.24
C LYS A 8 -30.86 19.07 -1.27
N ASP A 9 -30.10 19.22 -0.18
CA ASP A 9 -29.13 20.29 0.02
C ASP A 9 -27.67 19.83 -0.18
N HIS A 10 -27.45 18.58 -0.57
CA HIS A 10 -26.10 18.06 -0.80
C HIS A 10 -25.58 18.51 -2.18
N PRO A 11 -24.34 19.04 -2.29
CA PRO A 11 -23.80 19.48 -3.56
C PRO A 11 -23.84 18.36 -4.61
N PRO A 12 -24.35 18.62 -5.83
CA PRO A 12 -24.36 17.62 -6.88
C PRO A 12 -22.94 17.40 -7.40
N HIS A 13 -22.54 16.14 -7.56
CA HIS A 13 -21.39 15.78 -8.37
C HIS A 13 -21.84 15.58 -9.82
N ILE A 14 -21.05 16.09 -10.77
CA ILE A 14 -21.25 15.86 -12.21
C ILE A 14 -20.20 14.82 -12.64
N PRO A 15 -20.58 13.54 -12.88
CA PRO A 15 -19.67 12.51 -13.34
C PRO A 15 -19.01 12.89 -14.67
N THR A 16 -17.72 12.58 -14.79
CA THR A 16 -16.92 12.86 -15.99
C THR A 16 -16.37 11.62 -16.66
N GLY A 17 -16.55 10.47 -16.02
CA GLY A 17 -16.24 9.15 -16.56
C GLY A 17 -17.27 8.66 -17.60
N PRO A 18 -17.09 7.43 -18.11
CA PRO A 18 -17.97 6.87 -19.13
C PRO A 18 -19.42 6.79 -18.65
N ALA A 19 -20.36 7.02 -19.57
CA ALA A 19 -21.79 6.93 -19.28
C ALA A 19 -22.16 5.56 -18.69
N GLY A 20 -23.00 5.56 -17.66
CA GLY A 20 -23.44 4.35 -16.97
C GLY A 20 -22.49 3.83 -15.89
N PHE A 21 -21.37 4.51 -15.64
CA PHE A 21 -20.51 4.22 -14.51
C PHE A 21 -20.79 5.20 -13.36
N GLU A 22 -21.48 4.72 -12.32
CA GLU A 22 -21.84 5.51 -11.16
C GLU A 22 -21.01 5.11 -9.93
N VAL A 23 -20.54 6.13 -9.21
CA VAL A 23 -19.93 5.97 -7.89
C VAL A 23 -21.02 6.13 -6.83
N PHE A 24 -21.12 5.15 -5.93
CA PHE A 24 -22.14 5.15 -4.88
C PHE A 24 -21.91 6.26 -3.86
N THR A 25 -22.98 6.96 -3.51
CA THR A 25 -23.02 7.92 -2.40
C THR A 25 -24.07 7.48 -1.39
N PHE A 26 -23.68 7.38 -0.13
CA PHE A 26 -24.50 6.88 0.97
C PHE A 26 -24.77 7.97 2.01
N TYR A 27 -25.97 7.94 2.58
CA TYR A 27 -26.46 8.92 3.57
C TYR A 27 -26.99 8.17 4.80
N PRO A 28 -26.11 7.80 5.76
CA PRO A 28 -26.48 7.06 6.96
C PRO A 28 -27.39 7.87 7.88
N THR A 29 -28.27 7.17 8.58
CA THR A 29 -28.86 7.64 9.84
C THR A 29 -27.81 7.68 10.95
N ILE A 30 -28.09 8.35 12.07
CA ILE A 30 -27.13 8.42 13.18
C ILE A 30 -26.89 7.03 13.80
N GLU A 31 -27.93 6.18 13.86
CA GLU A 31 -27.83 4.81 14.34
C GLU A 31 -26.92 3.96 13.45
N GLU A 32 -27.06 4.10 12.13
CA GLU A 32 -26.20 3.43 11.15
C GLU A 32 -24.75 3.93 11.21
N PHE A 33 -24.57 5.22 11.48
CA PHE A 33 -23.23 5.82 11.58
C PHE A 33 -22.50 5.41 12.86
N ARG A 34 -23.21 5.02 13.93
CA ARG A 34 -22.60 4.45 15.15
C ARG A 34 -22.01 3.06 14.95
N ASP A 35 -22.56 2.28 14.03
CA ASP A 35 -22.07 0.94 13.71
C ASP A 35 -21.28 0.93 12.39
N PHE A 36 -20.01 1.35 12.47
CA PHE A 36 -19.12 1.37 11.31
C PHE A 36 -19.09 0.01 10.58
N LYS A 37 -18.89 -1.10 11.31
CA LYS A 37 -18.81 -2.43 10.72
C LYS A 37 -20.10 -2.85 10.02
N GLY A 38 -21.24 -2.69 10.69
CA GLY A 38 -22.55 -2.97 10.09
C GLY A 38 -22.82 -2.11 8.86
N TYR A 39 -22.38 -0.84 8.88
CA TYR A 39 -22.55 0.05 7.75
C TYR A 39 -21.64 -0.31 6.56
N ILE A 40 -20.39 -0.70 6.80
CA ILE A 40 -19.52 -1.24 5.75
C ILE A 40 -20.16 -2.48 5.11
N GLN A 41 -20.73 -3.39 5.91
CA GLN A 41 -21.43 -4.57 5.39
C GLN A 41 -22.61 -4.16 4.49
N LYS A 42 -23.42 -3.19 4.91
CA LYS A 42 -24.53 -2.66 4.11
C LYS A 42 -24.06 -2.07 2.78
N ILE A 43 -22.94 -1.32 2.78
CA ILE A 43 -22.32 -0.80 1.56
C ILE A 43 -21.87 -1.94 0.64
N GLU A 44 -21.30 -3.01 1.23
CA GLU A 44 -20.87 -4.19 0.48
C GLU A 44 -22.05 -4.98 -0.10
N ASP A 45 -23.16 -5.11 0.61
CA ASP A 45 -24.37 -5.82 0.16
C ASP A 45 -25.00 -5.17 -1.08
N VAL A 46 -24.93 -3.84 -1.17
CA VAL A 46 -25.33 -3.08 -2.38
C VAL A 46 -24.32 -3.26 -3.51
N GLY A 47 -23.14 -3.81 -3.25
CA GLY A 47 -22.13 -4.13 -4.27
C GLY A 47 -21.27 -2.95 -4.70
N ALA A 48 -21.22 -1.86 -3.92
CA ALA A 48 -20.38 -0.70 -4.22
C ALA A 48 -18.89 -1.09 -4.34
N HIS A 49 -18.41 -1.94 -3.43
CA HIS A 49 -17.05 -2.44 -3.41
C HIS A 49 -16.60 -3.10 -4.73
N ARG A 50 -17.48 -3.83 -5.43
CA ARG A 50 -17.17 -4.48 -6.71
C ARG A 50 -17.34 -3.54 -7.90
N ARG A 51 -18.42 -2.76 -7.90
CA ARG A 51 -18.87 -2.00 -9.07
C ARG A 51 -18.12 -0.69 -9.28
N SER A 52 -17.71 -0.02 -8.20
CA SER A 52 -16.96 1.24 -8.28
C SER A 52 -15.56 1.13 -7.65
N GLY A 53 -15.35 0.20 -6.71
CA GLY A 53 -14.09 0.12 -5.95
C GLY A 53 -13.88 1.27 -4.97
N ILE A 54 -14.82 2.20 -4.93
CA ILE A 54 -14.81 3.39 -4.10
C ILE A 54 -16.25 3.82 -3.83
N CYS A 55 -16.53 4.40 -2.67
CA CYS A 55 -17.80 5.08 -2.45
C CYS A 55 -17.62 6.31 -1.56
N LYS A 56 -18.67 7.12 -1.52
CA LYS A 56 -18.78 8.27 -0.64
C LYS A 56 -19.80 7.99 0.46
N VAL A 57 -19.52 8.42 1.68
CA VAL A 57 -20.45 8.42 2.80
C VAL A 57 -20.57 9.84 3.35
N CYS A 58 -21.75 10.42 3.27
CA CYS A 58 -22.02 11.77 3.73
C CYS A 58 -22.57 11.71 5.15
N SER A 59 -21.79 12.13 6.16
CA SER A 59 -22.24 12.09 7.55
C SER A 59 -23.44 13.01 7.79
N CYS A 60 -24.18 12.76 8.87
CA CYS A 60 -25.23 13.67 9.28
C CYS A 60 -24.59 15.01 9.73
N GLN A 61 -25.23 16.12 9.31
CA GLN A 61 -24.67 17.48 9.44
C GLN A 61 -24.33 17.86 10.89
N ASP A 62 -25.18 17.46 11.84
CA ASP A 62 -25.01 17.81 13.25
C ASP A 62 -23.83 17.08 13.88
N LEU A 63 -23.63 15.81 13.53
CA LEU A 63 -22.50 15.02 14.00
C LEU A 63 -21.19 15.54 13.42
N SER A 64 -21.16 15.83 12.11
CA SER A 64 -19.95 16.27 11.40
C SER A 64 -19.27 17.50 12.03
N ARG A 65 -20.06 18.45 12.53
CA ARG A 65 -19.54 19.64 13.22
C ARG A 65 -19.03 19.31 14.62
N ALA A 66 -19.67 18.37 15.29
CA ALA A 66 -19.23 17.89 16.60
C ALA A 66 -17.93 17.07 16.50
N LEU A 67 -17.70 16.34 15.39
CA LEU A 67 -16.49 15.48 15.22
C LEU A 67 -15.18 16.26 15.37
N VAL A 68 -15.17 17.55 15.02
CA VAL A 68 -13.95 18.36 14.81
C VAL A 68 -14.02 19.74 15.48
N SER A 69 -14.84 19.87 16.51
CA SER A 69 -15.20 21.17 17.09
C SER A 69 -14.07 21.81 17.89
N THR A 70 -13.18 21.00 18.48
CA THR A 70 -12.16 21.46 19.45
C THR A 70 -10.74 21.34 18.92
N ILE A 71 -10.41 20.25 18.22
CA ILE A 71 -9.04 19.98 17.77
C ILE A 71 -8.71 20.68 16.44
N LEU A 72 -9.58 20.59 15.44
CA LEU A 72 -9.34 21.22 14.12
C LEU A 72 -9.13 22.75 14.15
N PRO A 73 -9.75 23.53 15.06
CA PRO A 73 -9.40 24.94 15.22
C PRO A 73 -7.90 25.19 15.47
N LYS A 74 -7.18 24.22 16.06
CA LYS A 74 -5.73 24.29 16.33
C LYS A 74 -4.85 23.88 15.14
N ARG A 75 -5.44 23.61 13.96
CA ARG A 75 -4.72 23.15 12.75
C ARG A 75 -3.55 24.04 12.32
N ASP A 76 -3.60 25.32 12.67
CA ASP A 76 -2.55 26.29 12.35
C ASP A 76 -1.27 26.06 13.16
N GLU A 77 -1.36 25.41 14.33
CA GLU A 77 -0.24 25.07 15.21
C GLU A 77 0.44 23.74 14.83
N TRP A 78 -0.21 22.92 14.00
CA TRP A 78 0.32 21.60 13.63
C TRP A 78 1.57 21.71 12.77
N GLN A 79 2.50 20.77 12.95
CA GLN A 79 3.69 20.66 12.12
C GLN A 79 3.39 19.78 10.90
N VAL A 80 3.50 20.37 9.72
CA VAL A 80 3.49 19.67 8.44
C VAL A 80 4.90 19.15 8.19
N VAL A 81 5.08 17.84 8.34
CA VAL A 81 6.38 17.18 8.23
C VAL A 81 6.66 16.81 6.77
N ALA A 82 7.90 17.03 6.32
CA ALA A 82 8.40 16.64 5.00
C ALA A 82 7.44 16.99 3.83
N PRO A 83 7.04 18.26 3.67
CA PRO A 83 6.17 18.65 2.57
C PRO A 83 6.85 18.32 1.23
N GLU A 84 6.16 17.58 0.36
CA GLU A 84 6.73 17.10 -0.90
C GLU A 84 6.32 18.03 -2.05
N GLY A 85 7.31 18.65 -2.70
CA GLY A 85 7.15 19.28 -3.99
C GLY A 85 7.18 18.25 -5.10
N TRP A 86 6.55 18.54 -6.24
CA TRP A 86 6.61 17.64 -7.38
C TRP A 86 6.28 18.32 -8.71
N THR A 87 6.73 17.67 -9.79
CA THR A 87 6.50 18.08 -11.16
C THR A 87 5.80 16.93 -11.91
N ALA A 88 4.58 17.18 -12.39
CA ALA A 88 3.89 16.24 -13.25
C ALA A 88 4.51 16.26 -14.66
N ARG A 89 4.87 15.10 -15.19
CA ARG A 89 5.16 14.89 -16.61
C ARG A 89 4.01 14.08 -17.22
N PRO A 90 3.80 14.14 -18.54
CA PRO A 90 2.87 13.22 -19.19
C PRO A 90 3.19 11.78 -18.77
N SER A 91 2.24 11.10 -18.11
CA SER A 91 2.33 9.71 -17.65
C SER A 91 3.13 9.42 -16.36
N LYS A 92 3.79 10.40 -15.73
CA LYS A 92 4.58 10.16 -14.51
C LYS A 92 4.68 11.41 -13.64
N ILE A 93 4.71 11.20 -12.34
CA ILE A 93 5.05 12.19 -11.33
C ILE A 93 6.54 12.07 -10.99
N GLN A 94 7.23 13.19 -11.06
CA GLN A 94 8.57 13.33 -10.49
C GLN A 94 8.44 14.06 -9.16
N PHE A 95 8.80 13.39 -8.07
CA PHE A 95 8.90 14.01 -6.77
C PHE A 95 10.17 14.86 -6.71
N ASP A 96 10.00 16.13 -6.38
CA ASP A 96 11.07 17.08 -6.14
C ASP A 96 11.09 17.30 -4.63
N TYR A 97 11.81 16.45 -3.90
CA TYR A 97 11.97 16.59 -2.46
C TYR A 97 12.53 17.98 -2.17
N THR A 98 11.73 18.82 -1.52
CA THR A 98 12.22 20.07 -0.96
C THR A 98 13.00 19.72 0.30
N ASP A 99 14.15 20.38 0.51
CA ASP A 99 14.99 20.21 1.71
C ASP A 99 14.12 20.14 2.99
N ASP A 100 14.49 19.25 3.92
CA ASP A 100 13.82 18.77 5.16
C ASP A 100 13.23 19.85 6.14
N GLN A 101 12.62 20.91 5.64
CA GLN A 101 12.03 21.98 6.44
C GLN A 101 10.56 21.67 6.67
N SER A 102 10.25 21.20 7.88
CA SER A 102 8.89 21.23 8.41
C SER A 102 8.34 22.65 8.40
N MET A 103 7.05 22.80 8.18
CA MET A 103 6.35 24.09 8.28
C MET A 103 5.10 23.95 9.15
N THR A 104 4.65 25.05 9.75
CA THR A 104 3.39 25.08 10.48
C THR A 104 2.19 24.97 9.53
N GLY A 105 1.05 24.51 10.03
CA GLY A 105 -0.21 24.50 9.28
C GLY A 105 -0.62 25.89 8.81
N ALA A 106 -0.33 26.94 9.60
CA ALA A 106 -0.53 28.34 9.23
C ALA A 106 0.32 28.76 8.01
N GLU A 107 1.61 28.39 8.01
CA GLU A 107 2.52 28.65 6.90
C GLU A 107 2.09 27.90 5.64
N PHE A 108 1.68 26.64 5.79
CA PHE A 108 1.17 25.83 4.68
C PHE A 108 -0.10 26.44 4.08
N ARG A 109 -1.06 26.87 4.91
CA ARG A 109 -2.30 27.54 4.45
C ARG A 109 -1.95 28.80 3.66
N LYS A 110 -1.12 29.68 4.23
CA LYS A 110 -0.69 30.91 3.58
C LYS A 110 0.00 30.64 2.23
N LEU A 111 0.79 29.57 2.16
CA LEU A 111 1.43 29.12 0.93
C LEU A 111 0.39 28.62 -0.09
N ALA A 112 -0.51 27.73 0.31
CA ALA A 112 -1.56 27.14 -0.53
C ALA A 112 -2.53 28.19 -1.10
N GLU A 113 -2.81 29.25 -0.35
CA GLU A 113 -3.73 30.33 -0.73
C GLU A 113 -3.04 31.49 -1.48
N SER A 114 -1.70 31.47 -1.55
CA SER A 114 -0.94 32.46 -2.32
C SER A 114 -1.36 32.49 -3.79
N SER A 115 -1.13 33.64 -4.46
CA SER A 115 -1.42 33.80 -5.88
C SER A 115 -0.75 32.74 -6.78
N LYS A 116 0.39 32.19 -6.33
CA LYS A 116 1.14 31.14 -7.01
C LYS A 116 0.47 29.77 -6.93
N HIS A 117 -0.05 29.39 -5.77
CA HIS A 117 -0.53 28.03 -5.52
C HIS A 117 -2.05 27.88 -5.49
N ARG A 118 -2.81 28.98 -5.30
CA ARG A 118 -4.27 28.93 -5.30
C ARG A 118 -4.84 28.44 -6.63
N ASN A 119 -6.03 27.84 -6.58
CA ASN A 119 -6.76 27.48 -7.79
C ASN A 119 -7.21 28.76 -8.55
N PRO A 120 -6.67 29.06 -9.74
CA PRO A 120 -7.05 30.28 -10.47
C PRO A 120 -8.42 30.16 -11.15
N ARG A 121 -9.01 28.97 -11.15
CA ARG A 121 -10.29 28.65 -11.80
C ARG A 121 -11.23 27.97 -10.80
N ALA A 122 -11.34 28.54 -9.60
CA ALA A 122 -12.11 27.98 -8.47
C ALA A 122 -13.62 27.75 -8.73
N ASN A 123 -14.18 28.29 -9.81
CA ASN A 123 -15.58 28.11 -10.19
C ASN A 123 -15.83 26.93 -11.14
N LEU A 124 -14.79 26.37 -11.77
CA LEU A 124 -14.96 25.23 -12.69
C LEU A 124 -15.39 23.97 -11.93
N ARG A 125 -16.23 23.15 -12.55
CA ARG A 125 -16.78 21.91 -12.00
C ARG A 125 -16.81 20.83 -13.08
N GLY A 126 -17.10 19.58 -12.69
CA GLY A 126 -17.29 18.47 -13.62
C GLY A 126 -16.12 18.30 -14.59
N LYS A 127 -16.41 18.24 -15.89
CA LYS A 127 -15.41 18.01 -16.94
C LYS A 127 -14.48 19.20 -17.13
N ASP A 128 -14.95 20.42 -16.90
CA ASP A 128 -14.16 21.64 -17.14
C ASP A 128 -12.97 21.75 -16.19
N ILE A 129 -13.17 21.45 -14.89
CA ILE A 129 -12.07 21.45 -13.92
C ILE A 129 -11.11 20.28 -14.13
N GLU A 130 -11.63 19.12 -14.56
CA GLU A 130 -10.80 17.97 -14.92
C GLU A 130 -9.86 18.31 -16.08
N LEU A 131 -10.42 18.82 -17.19
CA LEU A 131 -9.64 19.21 -18.37
C LEU A 131 -8.61 20.28 -17.99
N TYR A 132 -9.06 21.31 -17.26
CA TYR A 132 -8.17 22.37 -16.81
C TYR A 132 -7.01 21.83 -15.96
N TYR A 133 -7.26 20.89 -15.05
CA TYR A 133 -6.20 20.26 -14.25
C TYR A 133 -5.20 19.51 -15.15
N PHE A 134 -5.66 18.60 -16.03
CA PHE A 134 -4.76 17.78 -16.84
C PHE A 134 -3.99 18.59 -17.90
N GLU A 135 -4.56 19.67 -18.42
CA GLU A 135 -3.88 20.60 -19.34
C GLU A 135 -2.77 21.41 -18.66
N ASN A 136 -2.89 21.64 -17.35
CA ASN A 136 -1.99 22.55 -16.61
C ASN A 136 -1.10 21.84 -15.60
N MET A 137 -1.28 20.52 -15.37
CA MET A 137 -0.53 19.81 -14.32
C MET A 137 0.98 19.88 -14.52
N SER A 138 1.47 19.92 -15.77
CA SER A 138 2.91 19.93 -16.06
C SER A 138 3.60 21.28 -15.88
N THR A 139 2.84 22.37 -15.78
CA THR A 139 3.37 23.72 -15.54
C THR A 139 3.22 24.14 -14.08
N ARG A 140 2.69 23.24 -13.24
CA ARG A 140 2.43 23.46 -11.83
C ARG A 140 3.45 22.71 -10.99
N HIS A 141 3.84 23.31 -9.87
CA HIS A 141 4.70 22.72 -8.85
C HIS A 141 4.03 22.88 -7.47
N PRO A 142 2.94 22.16 -7.20
CA PRO A 142 2.30 22.24 -5.90
C PRO A 142 3.12 21.49 -4.86
N ILE A 143 2.87 21.82 -3.60
CA ILE A 143 3.52 21.23 -2.44
C ILE A 143 2.45 20.48 -1.66
N TYR A 144 2.81 19.36 -1.05
CA TYR A 144 1.86 18.54 -0.31
C TYR A 144 2.38 18.14 1.05
N GLY A 145 1.61 18.42 2.10
CA GLY A 145 1.89 17.88 3.43
C GLY A 145 1.32 16.47 3.55
N ALA A 146 2.14 15.45 3.31
CA ALA A 146 1.72 14.06 3.39
C ALA A 146 2.08 13.44 4.74
N ASP A 147 1.38 12.35 5.09
CA ASP A 147 1.85 11.34 6.04
C ASP A 147 2.26 11.92 7.42
N THR A 148 1.58 13.00 7.83
CA THR A 148 1.78 13.62 9.14
C THR A 148 0.96 12.88 10.18
N GLU A 149 1.60 12.24 11.17
CA GLU A 149 0.89 11.56 12.25
C GLU A 149 0.00 12.52 13.04
N GLY A 150 -1.27 12.17 13.18
CA GLY A 150 -2.22 12.98 13.92
C GLY A 150 -3.65 12.64 13.56
N SER A 151 -4.59 13.21 14.32
CA SER A 151 -6.01 13.11 14.05
C SER A 151 -6.69 14.35 14.61
N PHE A 152 -7.66 14.86 13.87
CA PHE A 152 -8.47 16.01 14.21
C PHE A 152 -9.80 15.68 14.87
N TYR A 153 -10.03 14.40 15.17
CA TYR A 153 -11.19 13.95 15.96
C TYR A 153 -11.07 14.38 17.41
N ASP A 154 -12.10 15.06 17.91
CA ASP A 154 -12.27 15.36 19.33
C ASP A 154 -12.25 14.04 20.17
N GLU A 155 -11.79 14.11 21.42
CA GLU A 155 -11.48 12.92 22.23
C GLU A 155 -12.71 12.07 22.60
N ASP A 156 -13.88 12.68 22.69
CA ASP A 156 -15.15 12.07 23.07
C ASP A 156 -15.94 11.46 21.90
N VAL A 157 -15.44 11.63 20.69
CA VAL A 157 -16.08 11.16 19.47
C VAL A 157 -15.79 9.67 19.26
N VAL A 158 -16.84 8.85 19.18
CA VAL A 158 -16.70 7.40 18.95
C VAL A 158 -17.17 6.96 17.57
N GLU A 159 -18.08 7.72 16.97
CA GLU A 159 -18.63 7.40 15.66
C GLU A 159 -17.62 7.63 14.53
N PHE A 160 -17.34 6.59 13.75
CA PHE A 160 -16.40 6.62 12.61
C PHE A 160 -15.02 7.20 12.97
N ASN A 161 -14.60 7.07 14.24
CA ASN A 161 -13.31 7.56 14.70
C ASN A 161 -12.17 6.76 14.05
N MET A 162 -11.34 7.42 13.24
CA MET A 162 -10.26 6.77 12.49
C MET A 162 -9.15 6.22 13.38
N LYS A 163 -9.05 6.67 14.64
CA LYS A 163 -8.14 6.07 15.63
C LYS A 163 -8.59 4.67 16.05
N GLN A 164 -9.88 4.37 15.96
CA GLN A 164 -10.47 3.11 16.40
C GLN A 164 -11.79 2.84 15.68
N LEU A 165 -11.72 2.17 14.53
CA LEU A 165 -12.90 1.85 13.70
C LEU A 165 -13.62 0.57 14.17
N GLY A 166 -13.08 -0.12 15.18
CA GLY A 166 -13.58 -1.37 15.73
C GLY A 166 -13.44 -2.56 14.77
N THR A 167 -12.50 -2.48 13.82
CA THR A 167 -12.27 -3.52 12.80
C THR A 167 -11.20 -4.51 13.24
N ILE A 168 -11.10 -5.63 12.53
CA ILE A 168 -10.05 -6.63 12.75
C ILE A 168 -8.62 -6.12 12.57
N LEU A 169 -8.42 -4.94 11.96
CA LEU A 169 -7.12 -4.29 11.90
C LEU A 169 -6.76 -3.63 13.24
N ASP A 170 -7.76 -3.18 14.00
CA ASP A 170 -7.59 -2.61 15.35
C ASP A 170 -7.23 -3.70 16.37
N ASP A 171 -7.63 -4.95 16.11
CA ASP A 171 -7.27 -6.11 16.93
C ASP A 171 -5.78 -6.52 16.77
N THR A 172 -5.03 -5.86 15.87
CA THR A 172 -3.61 -6.15 15.69
C THR A 172 -2.77 -5.50 16.77
N LYS A 173 -1.86 -6.26 17.39
CA LYS A 173 -1.01 -5.78 18.50
C LYS A 173 0.10 -4.81 18.07
N ASN A 174 0.36 -4.69 16.77
CA ASN A 174 1.45 -3.89 16.23
C ASN A 174 0.90 -2.62 15.59
N VAL A 175 1.45 -1.46 15.98
CA VAL A 175 1.14 -0.19 15.32
C VAL A 175 2.04 -0.06 14.10
N ILE A 176 1.42 0.19 12.96
CA ILE A 176 2.06 0.40 11.67
C ILE A 176 1.63 1.75 11.17
N LYS A 177 2.60 2.66 11.15
CA LYS A 177 2.41 4.06 10.85
C LYS A 177 1.73 4.24 9.49
N GLY A 178 0.60 4.94 9.49
CA GLY A 178 -0.21 5.23 8.30
C GLY A 178 -1.05 4.07 7.77
N VAL A 179 -1.08 2.93 8.48
CA VAL A 179 -1.90 1.77 8.11
C VAL A 179 -2.98 1.53 9.13
N ASN A 180 -2.61 1.33 10.41
CA ASN A 180 -3.57 1.28 11.52
C ASN A 180 -3.31 2.40 12.55
N SER A 181 -2.55 3.41 12.13
CA SER A 181 -2.46 4.71 12.77
C SER A 181 -2.92 5.76 11.78
N VAL A 182 -3.43 6.86 12.30
CA VAL A 182 -4.03 7.93 11.51
C VAL A 182 -2.96 8.88 10.96
N TYR A 183 -3.10 9.24 9.70
CA TYR A 183 -2.31 10.29 9.04
C TYR A 183 -3.19 11.46 8.60
N LEU A 184 -2.61 12.65 8.71
CA LEU A 184 -3.11 13.92 8.22
C LEU A 184 -2.45 14.29 6.90
N TYR A 185 -3.24 14.95 6.08
CA TYR A 185 -2.92 15.29 4.71
C TYR A 185 -3.32 16.74 4.43
N PHE A 186 -2.35 17.58 4.10
CA PHE A 186 -2.56 19.00 3.82
C PHE A 186 -2.44 19.24 2.33
N GLY A 187 -3.58 19.46 1.66
CA GLY A 187 -3.65 19.65 0.22
C GLY A 187 -3.57 21.12 -0.20
N MET A 188 -3.07 21.34 -1.41
CA MET A 188 -3.25 22.60 -2.15
C MET A 188 -3.63 22.30 -3.61
N TYR A 189 -4.06 23.31 -4.37
CA TYR A 189 -4.51 23.05 -5.74
C TYR A 189 -3.45 22.35 -6.60
N GLY A 190 -3.87 21.29 -7.30
CA GLY A 190 -3.03 20.52 -8.20
C GLY A 190 -2.14 19.47 -7.52
N ALA A 191 -2.11 19.41 -6.19
CA ALA A 191 -1.43 18.35 -5.46
C ALA A 191 -2.24 17.03 -5.65
N SER A 192 -1.62 15.95 -6.14
CA SER A 192 -2.30 14.85 -6.87
C SER A 192 -2.09 13.45 -6.28
N PHE A 193 -2.56 13.29 -5.07
CA PHE A 193 -2.85 12.03 -4.41
C PHE A 193 -4.25 12.31 -3.86
N ALA A 194 -5.15 11.35 -3.98
CA ALA A 194 -6.56 11.64 -4.14
C ALA A 194 -7.19 12.31 -2.91
N TRP A 195 -7.48 13.61 -2.97
CA TRP A 195 -8.32 14.30 -1.98
C TRP A 195 -9.01 15.45 -2.71
N HIS A 196 -10.35 15.54 -2.61
CA HIS A 196 -11.26 16.37 -3.42
C HIS A 196 -11.72 15.80 -4.76
N TYR A 197 -10.90 15.67 -5.80
CA TYR A 197 -11.38 15.14 -7.08
C TYR A 197 -10.82 13.73 -7.29
N TRP A 198 -11.69 12.73 -7.32
CA TRP A 198 -11.33 11.31 -7.33
C TRP A 198 -11.67 10.66 -8.66
N PHE A 199 -10.79 9.77 -9.09
CA PHE A 199 -11.02 8.78 -10.15
C PHE A 199 -10.87 7.39 -9.53
N ALA A 200 -11.69 6.44 -9.96
CA ALA A 200 -11.56 5.06 -9.53
C ALA A 200 -11.83 4.07 -10.66
N VAL A 201 -10.96 3.07 -10.79
CA VAL A 201 -11.16 1.89 -11.62
C VAL A 201 -11.65 0.76 -10.71
N PRO A 202 -12.77 0.11 -11.05
CA PRO A 202 -13.36 -0.92 -10.19
C PRO A 202 -12.51 -2.19 -10.13
N PRO A 203 -12.60 -2.98 -9.04
CA PRO A 203 -11.90 -4.26 -8.92
C PRO A 203 -12.15 -5.22 -10.09
N GLU A 204 -13.35 -5.22 -10.66
CA GLU A 204 -13.70 -6.06 -11.83
C GLU A 204 -12.87 -5.70 -13.08
N ALA A 205 -12.36 -4.46 -13.18
CA ALA A 205 -11.50 -4.02 -14.27
C ALA A 205 -10.00 -4.01 -13.91
N SER A 206 -9.63 -4.32 -12.65
CA SER A 206 -8.25 -4.27 -12.14
C SER A 206 -7.25 -5.00 -13.03
N ALA A 207 -7.53 -6.24 -13.44
CA ALA A 207 -6.64 -7.02 -14.29
C ALA A 207 -6.42 -6.40 -15.68
N ARG A 208 -7.45 -5.75 -16.25
CA ARG A 208 -7.33 -5.04 -17.54
C ARG A 208 -6.51 -3.77 -17.37
N PHE A 209 -6.75 -3.03 -16.29
CA PHE A 209 -5.99 -1.83 -15.95
C PHE A 209 -4.52 -2.13 -15.68
N GLU A 210 -4.20 -3.15 -14.88
CA GLU A 210 -2.81 -3.55 -14.66
C GLU A 210 -2.11 -3.96 -15.95
N ARG A 211 -2.78 -4.69 -16.86
CA ARG A 211 -2.21 -5.01 -18.18
C ARG A 211 -1.93 -3.76 -18.99
N LEU A 212 -2.84 -2.79 -19.01
CA LEU A 212 -2.62 -1.50 -19.65
C LEU A 212 -1.39 -0.80 -19.05
N MET A 213 -1.32 -0.69 -17.73
CA MET A 213 -0.18 -0.08 -17.05
C MET A 213 1.15 -0.78 -17.40
N ARG A 214 1.19 -2.11 -17.45
CA ARG A 214 2.40 -2.84 -17.86
C ARG A 214 2.82 -2.54 -19.31
N GLN A 215 1.85 -2.35 -20.20
CA GLN A 215 2.10 -1.98 -21.60
C GLN A 215 2.59 -0.54 -21.74
N GLN A 216 2.06 0.39 -20.93
CA GLN A 216 2.46 1.80 -20.95
C GLN A 216 3.83 2.02 -20.27
N PHE A 217 4.17 1.19 -19.28
CA PHE A 217 5.36 1.34 -18.46
C PHE A 217 6.23 0.06 -18.43
N PRO A 218 6.65 -0.49 -19.58
CA PRO A 218 7.32 -1.80 -19.65
C PRO A 218 8.71 -1.79 -19.00
N ALA A 219 9.38 -0.62 -18.92
CA ALA A 219 10.62 -0.47 -18.16
C ALA A 219 10.39 -0.66 -16.65
N TYR A 220 9.29 -0.13 -16.10
CA TYR A 220 8.95 -0.25 -14.68
C TYR A 220 8.43 -1.66 -14.35
N ASP A 221 7.62 -2.27 -15.22
CA ASP A 221 7.18 -3.66 -15.04
C ASP A 221 8.36 -4.66 -15.07
N ARG A 222 9.40 -4.39 -15.86
CA ARG A 222 10.64 -5.17 -15.84
C ARG A 222 11.39 -5.04 -14.52
N GLN A 223 11.26 -3.91 -13.81
CA GLN A 223 11.95 -3.68 -12.54
C GLN A 223 11.12 -4.16 -11.34
N CYS A 224 9.80 -3.91 -11.33
CA CYS A 224 8.87 -4.30 -10.27
C CYS A 224 7.54 -4.74 -10.88
N LYS A 225 7.10 -5.95 -10.58
CA LYS A 225 5.76 -6.41 -11.00
C LYS A 225 4.61 -5.69 -10.30
N ALA A 226 4.89 -5.07 -9.15
CA ALA A 226 3.95 -4.25 -8.40
C ALA A 226 4.26 -2.74 -8.52
N PHE A 227 4.88 -2.29 -9.61
CA PHE A 227 5.39 -0.91 -9.74
C PHE A 227 4.34 0.18 -9.56
N ILE A 228 3.05 -0.11 -9.84
CA ILE A 228 1.94 0.84 -9.66
C ILE A 228 1.85 1.30 -8.19
N ARG A 229 2.29 0.45 -7.24
CA ARG A 229 2.32 0.74 -5.81
C ARG A 229 3.34 1.80 -5.39
N HIS A 230 4.25 2.18 -6.28
CA HIS A 230 5.21 3.23 -5.99
C HIS A 230 4.53 4.60 -5.90
N LYS A 231 3.29 4.75 -6.42
CA LYS A 231 2.47 5.98 -6.40
C LYS A 231 3.06 7.15 -7.22
N ASN A 232 3.84 6.85 -8.27
CA ASN A 232 4.47 7.87 -9.15
C ASN A 232 3.79 8.01 -10.52
N PHE A 233 2.58 7.48 -10.71
CA PHE A 233 1.95 7.37 -12.03
C PHE A 233 0.64 8.14 -12.08
N ILE A 234 0.49 8.98 -13.11
CA ILE A 234 -0.78 9.60 -13.47
C ILE A 234 -1.27 8.94 -14.75
N VAL A 235 -2.53 8.52 -14.76
CA VAL A 235 -3.18 7.97 -15.94
C VAL A 235 -4.18 9.00 -16.44
N LEU A 236 -4.10 9.36 -17.72
CA LEU A 236 -5.06 10.32 -18.29
C LEU A 236 -6.41 9.61 -18.51
N PRO A 237 -7.55 10.27 -18.21
CA PRO A 237 -8.88 9.71 -18.50
C PRO A 237 -9.06 9.30 -19.97
N SER A 238 -8.50 10.09 -20.90
CA SER A 238 -8.50 9.79 -22.33
C SER A 238 -7.80 8.47 -22.69
N LEU A 239 -6.79 8.07 -21.92
CA LEU A 239 -6.12 6.79 -22.11
C LEU A 239 -7.00 5.62 -21.63
N LEU A 240 -7.74 5.81 -20.53
CA LEU A 240 -8.73 4.83 -20.07
C LEU A 240 -9.87 4.68 -21.09
N ASP A 241 -10.35 5.79 -21.63
CA ASP A 241 -11.40 5.83 -22.67
C ASP A 241 -10.98 5.13 -23.96
N LEU A 242 -9.72 5.33 -24.39
CA LEU A 242 -9.14 4.68 -25.56
C LEU A 242 -9.10 3.16 -25.40
N HIS A 243 -8.70 2.67 -24.22
CA HIS A 243 -8.58 1.24 -23.91
C HIS A 243 -9.85 0.63 -23.31
N LYS A 244 -10.96 1.40 -23.27
CA LYS A 244 -12.26 1.00 -22.73
C LYS A 244 -12.19 0.48 -21.30
N ILE A 245 -11.28 1.02 -20.49
CA ILE A 245 -11.20 0.71 -19.05
C ILE A 245 -12.29 1.54 -18.36
N PRO A 246 -13.27 0.91 -17.68
CA PRO A 246 -14.29 1.67 -16.96
C PRO A 246 -13.66 2.39 -15.76
N TYR A 247 -14.11 3.61 -15.50
CA TYR A 247 -13.75 4.36 -14.31
C TYR A 247 -14.89 5.28 -13.88
N GLY A 248 -14.95 5.55 -12.58
CA GLY A 248 -15.87 6.51 -11.98
C GLY A 248 -15.14 7.73 -11.49
N THR A 249 -15.87 8.82 -11.35
CA THR A 249 -15.34 10.06 -10.78
C THR A 249 -16.23 10.53 -9.65
N MET A 250 -15.65 11.27 -8.71
CA MET A 250 -16.42 12.01 -7.72
C MET A 250 -15.68 13.23 -7.19
N THR A 251 -16.43 14.19 -6.69
CA THR A 251 -15.88 15.32 -5.94
C THR A 251 -16.21 15.13 -4.47
N GLN A 252 -15.22 14.91 -3.61
CA GLN A 252 -15.35 14.91 -2.17
C GLN A 252 -15.43 16.35 -1.65
N TYR A 253 -16.48 16.66 -0.92
CA TYR A 253 -16.72 17.91 -0.23
C TYR A 253 -16.36 17.80 1.25
N PRO A 254 -16.29 18.93 1.97
CA PRO A 254 -16.01 18.92 3.39
C PRO A 254 -17.04 18.10 4.16
N ASN A 255 -16.57 17.36 5.17
CA ASN A 255 -17.35 16.45 6.00
C ASN A 255 -17.94 15.25 5.23
N GLU A 256 -17.35 14.90 4.09
CA GLU A 256 -17.68 13.65 3.41
C GLU A 256 -16.55 12.65 3.60
N PHE A 257 -16.96 11.41 3.85
CA PHE A 257 -16.06 10.28 3.88
C PHE A 257 -15.93 9.67 2.48
N ILE A 258 -14.73 9.22 2.15
CA ILE A 258 -14.45 8.37 1.00
C ILE A 258 -13.99 7.03 1.54
N ILE A 259 -14.52 5.95 0.97
CA ILE A 259 -14.12 4.59 1.29
C ILE A 259 -13.59 3.95 0.01
N THR A 260 -12.32 3.54 0.00
CA THR A 260 -11.72 2.79 -1.11
C THR A 260 -11.67 1.31 -0.76
N PHE A 261 -12.02 0.43 -1.69
CA PHE A 261 -12.12 -1.02 -1.46
C PHE A 261 -10.91 -1.78 -2.04
N PRO A 262 -10.65 -3.02 -1.59
CA PRO A 262 -9.52 -3.81 -2.06
C PRO A 262 -9.54 -3.98 -3.58
N HIS A 263 -8.40 -3.77 -4.23
CA HIS A 263 -8.23 -3.77 -5.70
C HIS A 263 -9.00 -2.66 -6.45
N GLY A 264 -9.60 -1.70 -5.74
CA GLY A 264 -10.11 -0.46 -6.32
C GLY A 264 -8.95 0.50 -6.54
N TYR A 265 -8.49 0.63 -7.79
CA TYR A 265 -7.45 1.60 -8.12
C TYR A 265 -8.04 2.99 -8.12
N HIS A 266 -7.35 3.94 -7.51
CA HIS A 266 -7.81 5.32 -7.44
C HIS A 266 -6.65 6.30 -7.63
N MET A 267 -7.00 7.48 -8.13
CA MET A 267 -6.11 8.63 -8.22
C MET A 267 -6.96 9.89 -8.05
N GLY A 268 -6.34 11.03 -7.89
CA GLY A 268 -7.09 12.26 -7.74
C GLY A 268 -6.21 13.47 -7.55
N PHE A 269 -6.86 14.62 -7.39
CA PHE A 269 -6.18 15.89 -7.17
C PHE A 269 -6.99 16.83 -6.30
N ASN A 270 -6.26 17.68 -5.57
CA ASN A 270 -6.79 18.70 -4.70
C ASN A 270 -7.26 19.92 -5.49
N LEU A 271 -8.44 20.44 -5.09
CA LEU A 271 -9.06 21.61 -5.74
C LEU A 271 -8.65 22.96 -5.10
N GLY A 272 -7.90 22.93 -4.00
CA GLY A 272 -7.50 24.10 -3.21
C GLY A 272 -6.87 23.66 -1.89
N TYR A 273 -6.73 24.61 -0.96
CA TYR A 273 -6.35 24.29 0.42
C TYR A 273 -7.40 23.39 1.08
N ASN A 274 -6.98 22.30 1.68
CA ASN A 274 -7.80 21.43 2.51
C ASN A 274 -6.93 20.64 3.51
N ILE A 275 -7.60 20.01 4.46
CA ILE A 275 -6.99 19.02 5.35
C ILE A 275 -7.84 17.75 5.28
N ALA A 276 -7.20 16.62 5.10
CA ALA A 276 -7.82 15.31 5.19
C ALA A 276 -7.18 14.46 6.27
N GLU A 277 -7.97 13.57 6.84
CA GLU A 277 -7.52 12.51 7.74
C GLU A 277 -7.86 11.17 7.11
N SER A 278 -6.97 10.20 7.33
CA SER A 278 -7.11 8.87 6.76
C SER A 278 -6.43 7.80 7.58
N THR A 279 -6.97 6.59 7.47
CA THR A 279 -6.39 5.36 7.98
C THR A 279 -6.80 4.21 7.06
N ASN A 280 -6.14 3.06 7.20
CA ASN A 280 -6.65 1.84 6.62
C ASN A 280 -7.46 1.03 7.63
N PHE A 281 -8.33 0.16 7.12
CA PHE A 281 -9.11 -0.79 7.90
C PHE A 281 -9.33 -2.09 7.12
N ALA A 282 -9.74 -3.15 7.81
CA ALA A 282 -9.99 -4.43 7.18
C ALA A 282 -11.33 -5.05 7.61
N THR A 283 -11.96 -5.79 6.71
CA THR A 283 -13.13 -6.66 6.98
C THR A 283 -12.73 -8.12 6.77
N ASP A 284 -13.55 -9.09 7.19
CA ASP A 284 -13.24 -10.51 6.94
C ASP A 284 -13.02 -10.81 5.45
N ARG A 285 -13.73 -10.09 4.56
CA ARG A 285 -13.55 -10.19 3.11
C ARG A 285 -12.17 -9.75 2.66
N TRP A 286 -11.56 -8.77 3.32
CA TRP A 286 -10.23 -8.25 2.98
C TRP A 286 -9.15 -9.33 3.06
N ILE A 287 -9.29 -10.30 3.97
CA ILE A 287 -8.31 -11.35 4.23
C ILE A 287 -7.77 -11.98 2.95
N ASP A 288 -8.67 -12.37 2.05
CA ASP A 288 -8.28 -13.06 0.84
C ASP A 288 -7.57 -12.16 -0.17
N PHE A 289 -7.89 -10.87 -0.18
CA PHE A 289 -7.14 -9.87 -0.96
C PHE A 289 -5.76 -9.66 -0.37
N GLY A 290 -5.68 -9.46 0.94
CA GLY A 290 -4.44 -9.29 1.67
C GLY A 290 -3.46 -10.44 1.43
N LYS A 291 -3.92 -11.68 1.60
CA LYS A 291 -3.13 -12.89 1.35
C LYS A 291 -2.70 -13.02 -0.14
N ASN A 292 -3.42 -12.40 -1.10
CA ASN A 292 -3.15 -12.49 -2.55
C ASN A 292 -2.39 -11.26 -3.09
N ALA A 293 -2.09 -10.28 -2.24
CA ALA A 293 -1.52 -9.02 -2.66
C ALA A 293 -0.14 -9.23 -3.28
N MET A 294 0.04 -8.77 -4.52
CA MET A 294 1.37 -8.72 -5.13
C MET A 294 2.16 -7.59 -4.48
N LEU A 295 3.27 -7.87 -3.79
CA LEU A 295 4.03 -6.84 -3.07
C LEU A 295 5.13 -6.21 -3.95
N CYS A 296 5.50 -4.97 -3.62
CA CYS A 296 6.68 -4.35 -4.20
C CYS A 296 7.93 -5.02 -3.63
N MET A 297 8.80 -5.52 -4.50
CA MET A 297 10.07 -6.15 -4.12
C MET A 297 11.27 -5.22 -4.37
N ILE A 298 11.02 -3.97 -4.78
CA ILE A 298 12.08 -2.97 -4.93
C ILE A 298 12.33 -2.28 -3.60
N LEU A 299 13.29 -2.80 -2.86
CA LEU A 299 14.17 -1.97 -2.05
C LEU A 299 15.26 -1.43 -2.99
N THR A 300 15.25 -0.10 -3.17
CA THR A 300 16.20 0.85 -3.79
C THR A 300 17.30 0.33 -4.76
N GLY A 301 17.37 0.94 -5.97
CA GLY A 301 18.62 1.04 -6.75
C GLY A 301 18.55 0.61 -8.23
N GLN A 302 19.20 1.37 -9.11
CA GLN A 302 19.45 1.06 -10.54
C GLN A 302 20.34 -0.19 -10.74
N GLU A 303 20.96 -0.69 -9.67
CA GLU A 303 21.89 -1.83 -9.66
C GLU A 303 21.21 -3.20 -9.92
N LYS A 304 19.87 -3.28 -9.87
CA LYS A 304 19.13 -4.55 -10.05
C LYS A 304 19.10 -5.07 -11.49
N ALA A 305 19.36 -4.23 -12.50
CA ALA A 305 19.34 -4.66 -13.90
C ALA A 305 20.29 -5.85 -14.14
N ALA A 306 21.50 -5.81 -13.54
CA ALA A 306 22.50 -6.87 -13.65
C ALA A 306 22.17 -8.15 -12.85
N LEU A 307 21.17 -8.11 -11.97
CA LEU A 307 20.85 -9.22 -11.06
C LEU A 307 19.82 -10.20 -11.63
N TRP A 308 19.14 -9.84 -12.73
CA TRP A 308 18.18 -10.72 -13.38
C TRP A 308 18.87 -11.96 -13.96
N SER A 309 18.25 -13.13 -13.80
CA SER A 309 18.82 -14.39 -14.28
C SER A 309 19.03 -14.43 -15.80
N ASN A 310 18.25 -13.66 -16.55
CA ASN A 310 18.38 -13.51 -18.01
C ASN A 310 19.55 -12.60 -18.44
N GLN A 311 20.22 -11.93 -17.50
CA GLN A 311 21.47 -11.20 -17.75
C GLN A 311 22.68 -12.08 -17.43
N SER A 312 23.83 -11.67 -17.96
CA SER A 312 25.12 -12.28 -17.64
C SER A 312 25.36 -12.27 -16.12
N THR A 313 25.96 -13.33 -15.61
CA THR A 313 26.24 -13.46 -14.18
C THR A 313 27.23 -12.38 -13.73
N ASN A 314 26.81 -11.50 -12.83
CA ASN A 314 27.67 -10.45 -12.26
C ASN A 314 27.70 -10.55 -10.74
N PHE A 315 28.58 -11.40 -10.23
CA PHE A 315 28.68 -11.65 -8.79
C PHE A 315 29.17 -10.42 -8.01
N SER A 316 29.92 -9.51 -8.66
CA SER A 316 30.30 -8.24 -8.03
C SER A 316 29.07 -7.36 -7.80
N ALA A 317 28.19 -7.23 -8.79
CA ALA A 317 26.94 -6.50 -8.64
C ALA A 317 26.05 -7.10 -7.56
N GLU A 318 26.01 -8.44 -7.43
CA GLU A 318 25.29 -9.09 -6.33
C GLU A 318 25.85 -8.75 -4.94
N LYS A 319 27.18 -8.67 -4.80
CA LYS A 319 27.83 -8.28 -3.54
C LYS A 319 27.52 -6.82 -3.22
N THR A 320 27.69 -5.92 -4.19
CA THR A 320 27.38 -4.50 -4.04
C THR A 320 25.92 -4.30 -3.65
N PHE A 321 25.00 -5.00 -4.32
CA PHE A 321 23.57 -4.99 -3.97
C PHE A 321 23.32 -5.46 -2.54
N ASN A 322 23.92 -6.58 -2.12
CA ASN A 322 23.73 -7.08 -0.77
C ASN A 322 24.30 -6.11 0.30
N GLN A 323 25.43 -5.46 0.01
CA GLN A 323 26.05 -4.47 0.89
C GLN A 323 25.25 -3.17 0.97
N SER A 324 24.77 -2.65 -0.17
CA SER A 324 23.98 -1.43 -0.21
C SER A 324 22.67 -1.60 0.53
N ILE A 325 21.99 -2.72 0.28
CA ILE A 325 20.77 -3.06 0.98
C ILE A 325 21.04 -3.29 2.47
N ALA A 326 22.12 -3.96 2.89
CA ALA A 326 22.40 -4.17 4.31
C ALA A 326 22.59 -2.88 5.12
N ARG A 327 22.86 -1.73 4.50
CA ARG A 327 22.94 -0.41 5.15
C ARG A 327 21.58 0.23 5.42
N LEU A 328 20.53 -0.25 4.76
CA LEU A 328 19.19 0.26 4.96
C LEU A 328 18.57 -0.43 6.17
N TRP A 329 18.15 0.32 7.18
CA TRP A 329 17.36 -0.20 8.29
C TRP A 329 16.19 -1.04 7.75
N PRO A 330 15.80 -2.18 8.35
CA PRO A 330 16.38 -2.84 9.52
C PRO A 330 17.59 -3.75 9.22
N HIS A 331 18.32 -3.53 8.11
CA HIS A 331 19.57 -4.19 7.70
C HIS A 331 19.49 -5.67 7.31
N CYS A 332 18.54 -6.42 7.87
CA CYS A 332 18.29 -7.80 7.51
C CYS A 332 17.55 -7.90 6.17
N ALA A 333 18.15 -8.61 5.21
CA ALA A 333 17.63 -8.85 3.86
C ALA A 333 16.26 -9.58 3.81
N VAL A 334 15.75 -10.06 4.94
CA VAL A 334 14.39 -10.60 5.09
C VAL A 334 13.46 -9.56 5.71
N CYS A 335 13.87 -8.93 6.82
CA CYS A 335 13.07 -7.94 7.55
C CYS A 335 12.77 -6.69 6.72
N GLN A 336 13.61 -6.32 5.75
CA GLN A 336 13.40 -5.13 4.93
C GLN A 336 12.13 -5.17 4.06
N TYR A 337 11.52 -6.34 3.86
CA TYR A 337 10.24 -6.44 3.17
C TYR A 337 9.03 -6.14 4.07
N PHE A 338 9.26 -5.96 5.38
CA PHE A 338 8.23 -5.69 6.39
C PHE A 338 8.20 -4.23 6.83
N GLN A 339 8.91 -3.35 6.11
CA GLN A 339 8.93 -1.91 6.37
C GLN A 339 8.45 -1.11 5.13
N PRO A 340 7.88 0.09 5.32
CA PRO A 340 7.64 1.07 4.27
C PRO A 340 8.95 1.63 3.67
N LEU A 341 8.96 1.90 2.36
CA LEU A 341 10.13 2.47 1.67
C LEU A 341 10.45 3.91 2.08
N HIS A 342 9.43 4.70 2.42
CA HIS A 342 9.58 6.13 2.73
C HIS A 342 10.13 6.40 4.14
N ILE A 343 10.13 5.41 5.04
CA ILE A 343 10.76 5.52 6.36
C ILE A 343 12.15 4.86 6.39
N THR A 344 12.67 4.45 5.23
CA THR A 344 13.96 3.78 5.14
C THR A 344 15.08 4.75 5.47
N THR A 345 15.80 4.47 6.56
CA THR A 345 17.01 5.20 6.93
C THR A 345 18.24 4.40 6.50
N SER A 346 19.29 5.09 6.05
CA SER A 346 20.58 4.48 5.72
C SER A 346 21.57 4.71 6.84
N SER A 347 22.32 3.68 7.20
CA SER A 347 23.51 3.79 8.04
C SER A 347 24.78 3.80 7.19
N ILE A 348 25.86 4.35 7.73
CA ILE A 348 27.20 4.26 7.11
C ILE A 348 27.68 2.80 7.18
N ASP A 349 27.54 2.20 8.36
CA ASP A 349 27.95 0.83 8.67
C ASP A 349 26.77 -0.05 9.06
N VAL A 350 26.86 -1.34 8.75
CA VAL A 350 25.86 -2.33 9.16
C VAL A 350 26.02 -2.59 10.67
N PRO A 351 25.01 -2.32 11.51
CA PRO A 351 25.12 -2.50 12.95
C PRO A 351 25.25 -3.99 13.31
N GLN A 352 25.72 -4.28 14.52
CA GLN A 352 25.80 -5.65 15.02
C GLN A 352 24.43 -6.23 15.40
N ARG A 353 23.48 -5.35 15.76
CA ARG A 353 22.11 -5.71 16.11
C ARG A 353 21.13 -4.77 15.41
N SER A 354 19.95 -5.26 15.09
CA SER A 354 18.87 -4.40 14.59
C SER A 354 17.50 -4.98 14.91
N ALA A 355 16.47 -4.14 14.72
CA ALA A 355 15.09 -4.52 14.94
C ALA A 355 14.69 -5.70 14.02
N ARG A 356 14.18 -6.77 14.63
CA ARG A 356 13.69 -7.93 13.90
C ARG A 356 12.21 -7.75 13.56
N LEU A 357 11.92 -7.43 12.30
CA LEU A 357 10.54 -7.30 11.81
C LEU A 357 9.90 -8.63 11.37
N ALA A 358 10.70 -9.61 10.93
CA ALA A 358 10.21 -10.92 10.50
C ALA A 358 10.33 -11.95 11.64
N PHE A 359 9.20 -12.46 12.14
CA PHE A 359 9.11 -13.39 13.27
C PHE A 359 8.56 -14.77 12.86
N GLY A 360 8.53 -15.74 13.77
CA GLY A 360 8.21 -17.14 13.43
C GLY A 360 6.87 -17.34 12.69
N LEU A 361 5.87 -16.51 13.00
CA LEU A 361 4.57 -16.54 12.32
C LEU A 361 4.66 -16.13 10.85
N CYS A 362 5.72 -15.43 10.43
CA CYS A 362 5.99 -15.13 9.03
C CYS A 362 6.28 -16.39 8.20
N PHE A 363 6.84 -17.41 8.84
CA PHE A 363 7.30 -18.64 8.22
C PHE A 363 6.32 -19.80 8.42
N ALA A 364 5.52 -19.76 9.49
CA ALA A 364 4.49 -20.77 9.77
C ALA A 364 3.35 -20.71 8.75
N LYS A 365 3.03 -21.88 8.20
CA LYS A 365 1.83 -22.12 7.39
C LYS A 365 0.98 -23.26 7.95
N ASP A 366 1.27 -23.72 9.18
CA ASP A 366 0.53 -24.77 9.89
C ASP A 366 -0.23 -24.21 11.11
N GLU A 367 -1.10 -25.03 11.71
CA GLU A 367 -2.06 -24.61 12.74
C GLU A 367 -1.46 -24.41 14.14
N ARG A 368 -0.16 -24.66 14.32
CA ARG A 368 0.45 -24.67 15.66
C ARG A 368 0.60 -23.25 16.19
N ARG A 369 0.08 -23.02 17.40
CA ARG A 369 0.34 -21.78 18.16
C ARG A 369 1.85 -21.71 18.44
N LEU A 370 2.55 -20.87 17.71
CA LEU A 370 3.93 -20.52 18.04
C LEU A 370 3.95 -19.58 19.26
N PRO A 371 4.98 -19.67 20.14
CA PRO A 371 5.15 -18.72 21.22
C PRO A 371 5.22 -17.29 20.68
N ILE A 372 4.66 -16.33 21.42
CA ILE A 372 4.85 -14.90 21.15
C ILE A 372 6.35 -14.64 21.29
N VAL A 373 7.03 -14.35 20.18
CA VAL A 373 8.46 -14.03 20.17
C VAL A 373 8.58 -12.52 20.39
N ASP A 374 9.39 -12.14 21.37
CA ASP A 374 9.77 -10.76 21.64
C ASP A 374 10.41 -10.12 20.39
N LEU A 375 9.85 -8.99 19.91
CA LEU A 375 10.32 -8.24 18.74
C LEU A 375 11.50 -7.32 19.11
N SER A 376 12.37 -7.77 19.99
CA SER A 376 13.58 -7.07 20.40
C SER A 376 14.66 -7.09 19.30
N GLU A 377 15.70 -6.29 19.49
CA GLU A 377 16.86 -6.29 18.60
C GLU A 377 17.52 -7.68 18.55
N ASP A 378 17.74 -8.22 17.35
CA ASP A 378 18.43 -9.49 17.13
C ASP A 378 19.81 -9.23 16.52
N VAL A 379 20.72 -10.20 16.63
CA VAL A 379 22.07 -10.11 16.07
C VAL A 379 22.01 -10.24 14.55
N LEU A 380 22.76 -9.40 13.86
CA LEU A 380 22.95 -9.49 12.41
C LEU A 380 24.19 -10.33 12.09
N VAL A 381 24.03 -11.26 11.14
CA VAL A 381 25.14 -12.01 10.57
C VAL A 381 25.26 -11.72 9.07
N THR A 382 26.50 -11.55 8.61
CA THR A 382 26.79 -11.22 7.21
C THR A 382 27.59 -12.34 6.57
N CYS A 383 27.12 -12.85 5.43
CA CYS A 383 27.83 -13.92 4.73
C CYS A 383 29.18 -13.43 4.20
N SER A 384 30.27 -14.12 4.59
CA SER A 384 31.64 -13.80 4.16
C SER A 384 31.91 -13.86 2.66
N ASN A 385 31.07 -14.55 1.86
CA ASN A 385 31.25 -14.64 0.42
C ASN A 385 30.42 -13.60 -0.35
N CYS A 386 29.11 -13.60 -0.13
CA CYS A 386 28.18 -12.78 -0.91
C CYS A 386 27.66 -11.53 -0.21
N CYS A 387 28.10 -11.28 1.03
CA CYS A 387 27.77 -10.08 1.81
C CYS A 387 26.28 -9.90 2.15
N VAL A 388 25.43 -10.92 1.99
CA VAL A 388 24.04 -10.85 2.46
C VAL A 388 24.01 -10.80 4.00
N SER A 389 23.28 -9.84 4.55
CA SER A 389 23.09 -9.67 5.99
C SER A 389 21.68 -10.10 6.40
N VAL A 390 21.58 -10.91 7.45
CA VAL A 390 20.31 -11.45 7.96
C VAL A 390 20.35 -11.62 9.47
N HIS A 391 19.19 -11.65 10.12
CA HIS A 391 19.10 -12.24 11.46
C HIS A 391 19.13 -13.78 11.33
N PRO A 392 19.89 -14.49 12.18
CA PRO A 392 19.85 -15.96 12.24
C PRO A 392 18.42 -16.47 12.40
N SER A 393 17.60 -15.81 13.21
CA SER A 393 16.19 -16.19 13.42
C SER A 393 15.27 -15.95 12.21
N CYS A 394 15.71 -15.20 11.20
CA CYS A 394 14.95 -14.93 9.97
C CYS A 394 15.39 -15.78 8.78
N TYR A 395 16.58 -16.38 8.85
CA TYR A 395 17.20 -17.07 7.72
C TYR A 395 17.76 -18.45 8.07
N GLY A 396 17.97 -18.74 9.35
CA GLY A 396 18.54 -19.96 9.88
C GLY A 396 20.07 -20.13 9.72
N GLY A 397 20.60 -21.16 10.37
CA GLY A 397 21.96 -21.68 10.18
C GLY A 397 22.99 -21.30 11.26
N ASP A 398 23.91 -22.24 11.56
CA ASP A 398 24.86 -22.13 12.69
C ASP A 398 26.28 -21.72 12.25
N SER A 399 26.52 -21.65 10.95
CA SER A 399 27.82 -21.30 10.35
C SER A 399 27.60 -20.16 9.38
N TRP A 400 28.16 -18.97 9.62
CA TRP A 400 27.80 -17.73 8.90
C TRP A 400 28.43 -17.61 7.48
N ARG A 401 28.34 -18.70 6.71
CA ARG A 401 28.14 -18.67 5.26
C ARG A 401 26.69 -19.03 4.96
N CYS A 402 26.00 -18.22 4.16
CA CYS A 402 24.60 -18.44 3.82
C CYS A 402 24.37 -19.76 3.07
N PHE A 403 23.13 -20.27 3.05
CA PHE A 403 22.79 -21.56 2.41
C PHE A 403 23.10 -21.61 0.91
N ARG A 404 23.13 -20.47 0.23
CA ARG A 404 23.58 -20.40 -1.17
C ARG A 404 25.09 -20.66 -1.30
N CYS A 405 25.90 -20.14 -0.39
CA CYS A 405 27.36 -20.12 -0.50
C CYS A 405 28.06 -21.22 0.30
N ARG A 406 27.40 -21.84 1.28
CA ARG A 406 27.98 -22.91 2.09
C ARG A 406 28.12 -24.19 1.26
N GLY A 407 29.32 -24.77 1.26
CA GLY A 407 29.58 -26.08 0.65
C GLY A 407 29.37 -26.17 -0.87
N ARG A 408 29.37 -25.05 -1.59
CA ARG A 408 29.13 -24.98 -3.04
C ARG A 408 30.30 -24.33 -3.77
N ASN A 409 30.55 -24.77 -5.00
CA ASN A 409 31.57 -24.20 -5.89
C ASN A 409 31.10 -22.88 -6.53
N GLU A 410 32.02 -22.12 -7.11
CA GLU A 410 31.71 -20.79 -7.67
C GLU A 410 30.65 -20.83 -8.79
N ILE A 411 30.71 -21.82 -9.67
CA ILE A 411 29.78 -21.96 -10.80
C ILE A 411 28.35 -22.10 -10.28
N ALA A 412 28.15 -22.98 -9.30
CA ALA A 412 26.85 -23.19 -8.68
C ALA A 412 26.36 -21.93 -7.95
N ILE A 413 27.25 -21.22 -7.24
CA ILE A 413 26.91 -19.99 -6.52
C ILE A 413 26.46 -18.89 -7.49
N ARG A 414 27.27 -18.60 -8.52
CA ARG A 414 27.02 -17.52 -9.50
C ARG A 414 25.82 -17.81 -10.40
N GLY A 415 25.53 -19.08 -10.66
CA GLY A 415 24.35 -19.50 -11.42
C GLY A 415 23.04 -19.49 -10.61
N THR A 416 23.09 -19.30 -9.29
CA THR A 416 21.88 -19.38 -8.45
C THR A 416 21.08 -18.08 -8.49
N SER A 417 19.85 -18.17 -9.01
CA SER A 417 18.80 -17.16 -8.87
C SER A 417 17.61 -17.72 -8.08
N CYS A 418 16.73 -16.83 -7.64
CA CYS A 418 15.45 -17.22 -7.05
C CYS A 418 14.53 -17.81 -8.12
N HIS A 419 13.98 -19.00 -7.87
CA HIS A 419 13.06 -19.67 -8.79
C HIS A 419 11.68 -18.98 -8.89
N LEU A 420 11.33 -18.10 -7.95
CA LEU A 420 10.03 -17.42 -7.94
C LEU A 420 10.03 -16.06 -8.64
N CYS A 421 11.14 -15.33 -8.57
CA CYS A 421 11.25 -13.97 -9.13
C CYS A 421 12.43 -13.80 -10.09
N GLU A 422 13.23 -14.85 -10.31
CA GLU A 422 14.38 -14.88 -11.23
C GLU A 422 15.53 -13.93 -10.88
N LEU A 423 15.52 -13.29 -9.72
CA LEU A 423 16.59 -12.41 -9.26
C LEU A 423 17.71 -13.16 -8.53
N ARG A 424 18.95 -12.76 -8.78
CA ARG A 424 20.14 -13.14 -8.00
C ARG A 424 20.34 -12.18 -6.81
N GLY A 425 21.31 -12.46 -5.95
CA GLY A 425 21.51 -11.73 -4.68
C GLY A 425 20.45 -12.04 -3.61
N GLY A 426 20.49 -11.34 -2.48
CA GLY A 426 19.53 -11.49 -1.38
C GLY A 426 19.65 -12.80 -0.57
N ALA A 427 18.73 -12.97 0.37
CA ALA A 427 18.67 -14.11 1.29
C ALA A 427 17.97 -15.31 0.65
N LEU A 428 18.74 -16.22 0.03
CA LEU A 428 18.23 -17.39 -0.71
C LEU A 428 18.27 -18.67 0.13
N VAL A 429 17.13 -19.36 0.28
CA VAL A 429 17.03 -20.67 0.93
C VAL A 429 16.80 -21.78 -0.10
N PRO A 430 17.25 -23.02 0.17
CA PRO A 430 16.93 -24.18 -0.65
C PRO A 430 15.41 -24.39 -0.71
N CYS A 431 14.91 -24.68 -1.92
CA CYS A 431 13.51 -24.91 -2.19
C CYS A 431 13.31 -26.19 -2.99
N ARG A 432 12.43 -27.07 -2.51
CA ARG A 432 11.97 -28.23 -3.27
C ARG A 432 10.76 -27.84 -4.12
N ALA A 433 10.85 -28.02 -5.44
CA ALA A 433 9.74 -27.76 -6.38
C ALA A 433 9.33 -29.08 -7.06
N GLY A 434 8.40 -29.82 -6.45
CA GLY A 434 8.11 -31.21 -6.86
C GLY A 434 9.09 -32.23 -6.27
N ALA A 435 9.09 -33.46 -6.80
CA ALA A 435 9.87 -34.58 -6.24
C ALA A 435 11.38 -34.43 -6.50
N ASP A 436 11.79 -33.81 -7.61
CA ASP A 436 13.16 -33.92 -8.14
C ASP A 436 13.91 -32.58 -8.32
N ILE A 437 13.28 -31.43 -8.06
CA ILE A 437 13.91 -30.11 -8.27
C ILE A 437 14.37 -29.53 -6.94
N CYS A 438 15.69 -29.47 -6.76
CA CYS A 438 16.36 -28.65 -5.76
C CYS A 438 16.69 -27.27 -6.35
N ALA A 439 15.85 -26.29 -6.08
CA ALA A 439 16.05 -24.90 -6.47
C ALA A 439 16.45 -24.03 -5.26
N TYR A 440 16.64 -22.74 -5.50
CA TYR A 440 16.73 -21.73 -4.45
C TYR A 440 15.63 -20.70 -4.63
N VAL A 441 15.13 -20.15 -3.54
CA VAL A 441 14.17 -19.05 -3.56
C VAL A 441 14.55 -18.03 -2.51
N HIS A 442 14.20 -16.75 -2.72
CA HIS A 442 14.36 -15.78 -1.66
C HIS A 442 13.46 -16.16 -0.50
N THR A 443 13.98 -16.02 0.70
CA THR A 443 13.22 -16.22 1.94
C THR A 443 11.95 -15.35 1.93
N ALA A 444 12.07 -14.08 1.53
CA ALA A 444 10.92 -13.20 1.32
C ALA A 444 9.94 -13.74 0.25
N CYS A 445 10.43 -14.19 -0.91
CA CYS A 445 9.56 -14.79 -1.92
C CYS A 445 8.83 -16.04 -1.43
N ALA A 446 9.47 -16.87 -0.60
CA ALA A 446 8.86 -18.04 0.02
C ALA A 446 7.80 -17.68 1.08
N ILE A 447 8.06 -16.65 1.88
CA ILE A 447 7.07 -16.09 2.82
C ILE A 447 5.81 -15.69 2.05
N PHE A 448 5.97 -14.85 1.02
CA PHE A 448 4.85 -14.26 0.29
C PHE A 448 4.22 -15.18 -0.76
N ASN A 449 4.86 -16.30 -1.13
CA ASN A 449 4.26 -17.29 -2.02
C ASN A 449 3.42 -18.29 -1.22
N ARG A 450 2.09 -18.23 -1.36
CA ARG A 450 1.14 -19.12 -0.67
C ARG A 450 1.43 -20.61 -0.82
N ARG A 451 2.00 -21.03 -1.95
CA ARG A 451 2.32 -22.43 -2.23
C ARG A 451 3.63 -22.88 -1.59
N THR A 452 4.43 -21.96 -1.06
CA THR A 452 5.74 -22.28 -0.50
C THR A 452 5.67 -22.45 1.02
N VAL A 453 5.91 -23.64 1.54
CA VAL A 453 5.87 -23.95 2.98
C VAL A 453 7.29 -24.12 3.50
N PHE A 454 7.64 -23.45 4.59
CA PHE A 454 8.92 -23.66 5.27
C PHE A 454 8.92 -24.96 6.07
N ASN A 455 10.08 -25.59 6.20
CA ASN A 455 10.23 -26.80 7.00
C ASN A 455 10.08 -26.55 8.51
N ASP A 456 10.56 -25.41 8.97
CA ASP A 456 10.49 -24.97 10.36
C ASP A 456 10.27 -23.46 10.38
N ALA A 457 9.24 -23.02 11.11
CA ALA A 457 8.87 -21.62 11.21
C ALA A 457 9.79 -20.81 12.15
N THR A 458 10.45 -21.49 13.09
CA THR A 458 11.37 -20.87 14.06
C THR A 458 12.81 -20.81 13.54
N ASN A 459 13.16 -21.73 12.63
CA ASN A 459 14.48 -21.83 12.01
C ASN A 459 14.36 -22.20 10.51
N PRO A 460 13.95 -21.26 9.65
CA PRO A 460 13.60 -21.51 8.25
C PRO A 460 14.83 -21.86 7.42
N SER A 461 15.15 -23.15 7.33
CA SER A 461 16.37 -23.65 6.67
C SER A 461 16.12 -24.19 5.26
N CYS A 462 14.88 -24.55 4.92
CA CYS A 462 14.45 -24.86 3.57
C CYS A 462 12.94 -24.66 3.40
N CYS A 463 12.46 -24.71 2.16
CA CYS A 463 11.04 -24.66 1.88
C CYS A 463 10.64 -25.62 0.75
N TYR A 464 9.34 -25.87 0.63
CA TYR A 464 8.74 -26.66 -0.42
C TYR A 464 7.66 -25.86 -1.12
N THR A 465 7.71 -25.75 -2.45
CA THR A 465 6.65 -25.10 -3.23
C THR A 465 5.72 -26.14 -3.82
N HIS A 466 4.46 -26.13 -3.38
CA HIS A 466 3.41 -26.96 -3.94
C HIS A 466 3.27 -26.69 -5.44
N PRO A 467 3.17 -27.76 -6.27
CA PRO A 467 2.89 -27.60 -7.69
C PRO A 467 1.61 -26.79 -7.90
N PRO A 468 1.47 -26.09 -9.03
CA PRO A 468 0.19 -25.46 -9.37
C PRO A 468 -0.92 -26.51 -9.27
N PRO A 469 -2.06 -26.21 -8.63
CA PRO A 469 -3.20 -27.11 -8.72
C PRO A 469 -3.51 -27.30 -10.21
N LYS A 470 -3.56 -28.57 -10.67
CA LYS A 470 -4.16 -28.87 -11.97
C LYS A 470 -5.55 -28.22 -11.95
N GLN A 471 -5.96 -27.55 -13.03
CA GLN A 471 -7.33 -27.05 -13.17
C GLN A 471 -8.28 -28.25 -13.03
N ALA A 472 -8.72 -28.51 -11.81
CA ALA A 472 -9.66 -29.58 -11.49
C ALA A 472 -11.06 -29.00 -11.58
N SER A 473 -11.98 -29.80 -12.12
CA SER A 473 -13.39 -29.49 -12.29
C SER A 473 -14.03 -28.95 -11.01
N ILE A 474 -15.19 -28.31 -11.19
CA ILE A 474 -16.03 -27.66 -10.17
C ILE A 474 -16.19 -28.46 -8.86
N ASP A 475 -16.17 -29.80 -8.90
CA ASP A 475 -16.24 -30.66 -7.71
C ASP A 475 -14.98 -30.62 -6.81
N GLY A 476 -13.81 -30.31 -7.37
CA GLY A 476 -12.57 -30.11 -6.63
C GLY A 476 -12.55 -28.81 -5.81
N ILE A 477 -13.30 -27.80 -6.24
CA ILE A 477 -13.42 -26.50 -5.57
C ILE A 477 -14.13 -26.65 -4.22
N PHE A 478 -15.17 -27.49 -4.14
CA PHE A 478 -15.93 -27.74 -2.91
C PHE A 478 -15.13 -28.51 -1.84
N ARG A 479 -14.28 -29.46 -2.25
CA ARG A 479 -13.38 -30.17 -1.31
C ARG A 479 -12.21 -29.29 -0.83
N PHE A 480 -11.75 -28.36 -1.67
CA PHE A 480 -10.70 -27.40 -1.31
C PHE A 480 -11.21 -26.30 -0.35
N THR A 481 -12.46 -25.83 -0.54
CA THR A 481 -13.11 -24.89 0.40
C THR A 481 -13.39 -25.53 1.75
N ALA A 482 -13.80 -26.80 1.79
CA ALA A 482 -14.10 -27.49 3.06
C ALA A 482 -12.88 -27.67 3.98
N ASN A 483 -11.67 -27.82 3.44
CA ASN A 483 -10.43 -27.91 4.24
C ASN A 483 -9.85 -26.53 4.64
N ILE A 484 -10.22 -25.45 3.94
CA ILE A 484 -9.78 -24.08 4.27
C ILE A 484 -10.67 -23.45 5.36
N CYS A 485 -11.93 -23.87 5.46
CA CYS A 485 -12.91 -23.31 6.40
C CYS A 485 -12.72 -23.73 7.87
N ARG A 486 -11.71 -24.53 8.24
CA ARG A 486 -11.57 -25.07 9.62
C ARG A 486 -10.29 -24.73 10.38
N GLY A 487 -9.38 -23.90 9.86
CA GLY A 487 -8.10 -23.64 10.53
C GLY A 487 -7.54 -22.23 10.35
N ASN A 488 -7.41 -21.50 11.47
CA ASN A 488 -6.51 -20.36 11.70
C ASN A 488 -6.53 -19.17 10.72
N MET A 489 -7.61 -18.39 10.77
CA MET A 489 -7.69 -17.06 10.16
C MET A 489 -6.91 -15.99 10.92
N PHE A 490 -6.59 -16.12 12.23
CA PHE A 490 -6.21 -15.00 13.11
C PHE A 490 -4.76 -14.48 13.05
N LEU A 491 -3.81 -15.15 12.40
CA LEU A 491 -2.36 -14.83 12.53
C LEU A 491 -1.67 -14.38 11.24
N GLN A 492 -2.31 -14.49 10.08
CA GLN A 492 -1.81 -13.95 8.81
C GLN A 492 -1.98 -12.43 8.66
N TRP A 493 -2.73 -11.80 9.57
CA TRP A 493 -3.11 -10.38 9.56
C TRP A 493 -1.94 -9.41 9.72
N VAL A 494 -0.93 -9.80 10.50
CA VAL A 494 0.13 -8.90 10.97
C VAL A 494 1.18 -8.59 9.88
N MET A 495 1.22 -9.39 8.80
CA MET A 495 2.25 -9.27 7.75
C MET A 495 1.81 -8.53 6.49
N ILE A 496 0.52 -8.19 6.37
CA ILE A 496 -0.09 -7.72 5.12
C ILE A 496 -0.13 -6.18 5.05
N THR A 497 0.36 -5.51 6.08
CA THR A 497 0.14 -4.10 6.39
C THR A 497 1.32 -3.23 5.96
N ASN A 498 1.83 -3.39 4.74
CA ASN A 498 2.72 -2.40 4.16
C ASN A 498 1.85 -1.23 3.61
N PRO A 499 2.14 0.07 3.87
CA PRO A 499 1.37 1.21 3.34
C PRO A 499 1.38 1.35 1.80
N HIS A 500 2.00 0.39 1.11
CA HIS A 500 1.93 0.21 -0.35
C HIS A 500 0.80 -0.72 -0.81
N VAL A 501 -0.12 -1.12 0.08
CA VAL A 501 -1.14 -2.15 -0.18
C VAL A 501 -2.44 -1.52 -0.67
N THR A 502 -2.60 -1.38 -2.01
CA THR A 502 -3.89 -1.20 -2.75
C THR A 502 -4.94 -2.29 -2.47
N SER A 503 -4.68 -3.19 -1.53
CA SER A 503 -5.63 -4.19 -1.07
C SER A 503 -6.23 -3.87 0.29
N VAL A 504 -5.79 -2.83 1.04
CA VAL A 504 -6.47 -2.40 2.29
C VAL A 504 -7.60 -1.42 2.00
N ILE A 505 -8.67 -1.50 2.80
CA ILE A 505 -9.80 -0.59 2.69
C ILE A 505 -9.34 0.73 3.33
N CYS A 506 -9.45 1.86 2.62
CA CYS A 506 -9.09 3.17 3.16
C CYS A 506 -10.37 3.91 3.53
N VAL A 507 -10.39 4.60 4.66
CA VAL A 507 -11.44 5.57 4.98
C VAL A 507 -10.81 6.93 5.20
N ASP A 508 -11.43 7.93 4.57
CA ASP A 508 -10.83 9.22 4.27
C ASP A 508 -11.87 10.30 4.56
N ILE A 509 -11.58 11.31 5.37
CA ILE A 509 -12.50 12.43 5.62
C ILE A 509 -11.77 13.74 5.36
N VAL A 510 -12.36 14.57 4.50
CA VAL A 510 -11.85 15.92 4.23
C VAL A 510 -12.61 16.92 5.05
N VAL A 511 -11.90 17.85 5.68
CA VAL A 511 -12.51 19.06 6.24
C VAL A 511 -11.95 20.27 5.49
N LYS A 512 -12.84 21.22 5.19
CA LYS A 512 -12.49 22.55 4.72
C LYS A 512 -13.04 23.53 5.75
N ASP A 513 -12.33 24.64 5.91
CA ASP A 513 -12.75 25.78 6.70
C ASP A 513 -14.27 26.01 6.64
N LEU A 514 -14.88 26.07 7.83
CA LEU A 514 -16.23 26.58 8.08
C LEU A 514 -16.37 28.02 7.56
#